data_AF-A0A060YEN8-F1
#
_entry.id   AF-A0A060YEN8-F1
#
_cell.length_a   1.000
_cell.length_b   1.000
_cell.length_c   1.000
_cell.angle_alpha   90.00
_cell.angle_beta   90.00
_cell.angle_gamma   90.00
#
_symmetry.space_group_name_H-M   'P 1'
#
loop_
_entity.id
_entity.type
_entity.pdbx_description
1 polymer ?
#
loop_
_entity_poly.entity_id
_entity_poly.type
_entity_poly.pdbx_seq_one_letter_code
_entity_poly.pdbx_strand_id
1 'polypeptide(L)'
;MSDPFNDYCYLFNYLSMRKWADARADCVNQKGDLLSITEPFEQAFIQSKVQLIPTGVSVWMGGHDSITEGGWEWTDGSPFRYIHWNAGNSPDAFGYLKSIKIVFITCARITVECLFTIT
;
A
#
# COMPACT_ATOMS: atom_id res chain seq x y z
N MET A 1 6.21 11.16 -3.95
CA MET A 1 7.62 11.01 -3.54
C MET A 1 8.22 9.88 -4.36
N SER A 2 9.42 10.04 -4.92
CA SER A 2 10.15 8.94 -5.53
C SER A 2 10.77 8.02 -4.46
N ASP A 3 10.84 6.73 -4.77
CA ASP A 3 11.66 5.76 -4.08
C ASP A 3 13.15 5.99 -4.46
N PRO A 4 14.09 6.07 -3.52
CA PRO A 4 15.52 6.17 -3.85
C PRO A 4 16.14 4.82 -4.29
N PHE A 5 15.42 3.70 -4.20
CA PHE A 5 15.90 2.37 -4.54
C PHE A 5 15.25 1.76 -5.80
N ASN A 6 14.06 2.24 -6.18
CA ASN A 6 13.24 1.73 -7.30
C ASN A 6 12.71 2.89 -8.18
N ASP A 7 12.29 2.63 -9.41
CA ASP A 7 11.61 3.61 -10.27
C ASP A 7 10.12 3.84 -9.90
N TYR A 8 9.77 3.76 -8.61
CA TYR A 8 8.40 3.92 -8.12
C TYR A 8 8.16 5.30 -7.51
N CYS A 9 6.99 5.87 -7.82
CA CYS A 9 6.46 7.06 -7.16
C CYS A 9 5.35 6.62 -6.17
N TYR A 10 5.46 7.05 -4.91
CA TYR A 10 4.41 6.86 -3.89
C TYR A 10 3.67 8.16 -3.60
N LEU A 11 2.35 8.07 -3.44
CA LEU A 11 1.48 9.17 -2.98
C LEU A 11 0.79 8.77 -1.68
N PHE A 12 0.99 9.56 -0.63
CA PHE A 12 0.33 9.39 0.66
C PHE A 12 -0.80 10.42 0.81
N ASN A 13 -2.05 9.99 0.66
CA ASN A 13 -3.22 10.82 0.98
C ASN A 13 -3.74 10.45 2.37
N TYR A 14 -3.33 11.24 3.36
CA TYR A 14 -3.71 11.06 4.78
C TYR A 14 -4.92 11.90 5.21
N LEU A 15 -5.46 12.74 4.32
CA LEU A 15 -6.60 13.63 4.60
C LEU A 15 -7.95 13.04 4.15
N SER A 16 -7.92 11.99 3.33
CA SER A 16 -9.13 11.32 2.80
C SER A 16 -9.32 9.94 3.42
N MET A 17 -10.37 9.79 4.23
CA MET A 17 -10.82 8.48 4.72
C MET A 17 -11.73 7.82 3.69
N ARG A 18 -11.17 6.90 2.90
CA ARG A 18 -11.88 6.08 1.90
C ARG A 18 -12.05 4.64 2.39
N LYS A 19 -13.00 3.88 1.82
CA LYS A 19 -12.99 2.41 1.91
C LYS A 19 -11.92 1.85 0.97
N TRP A 20 -11.49 0.60 1.17
CA TRP A 20 -10.43 -0.03 0.37
C TRP A 20 -10.69 0.06 -1.14
N ALA A 21 -11.92 -0.28 -1.58
CA ALA A 21 -12.30 -0.23 -2.99
C ALA A 21 -12.27 1.20 -3.56
N ASP A 22 -12.76 2.19 -2.80
CA ASP A 22 -12.76 3.59 -3.20
C ASP A 22 -11.32 4.14 -3.26
N ALA A 23 -10.46 3.74 -2.32
CA ALA A 23 -9.04 4.10 -2.29
C ALA A 23 -8.29 3.51 -3.48
N ARG A 24 -8.59 2.26 -3.86
CA ARG A 24 -8.05 1.65 -5.09
C ARG A 24 -8.49 2.42 -6.33
N ALA A 25 -9.78 2.75 -6.43
CA ALA A 25 -10.30 3.54 -7.55
C ALA A 25 -9.61 4.91 -7.64
N ASP A 26 -9.41 5.61 -6.52
CA ASP A 26 -8.66 6.86 -6.46
C ASP A 26 -7.20 6.70 -6.96
N CYS A 27 -6.52 5.57 -6.66
CA CYS A 27 -5.17 5.30 -7.18
C CYS A 27 -5.15 4.94 -8.68
N VAL A 28 -6.10 4.13 -9.15
CA VAL A 28 -6.24 3.74 -10.57
C VAL A 28 -6.56 4.96 -11.44
N ASN A 29 -7.40 5.88 -10.96
CA ASN A 29 -7.68 7.16 -11.61
C ASN A 29 -6.41 8.04 -11.75
N GLN A 30 -5.42 7.86 -10.88
CA GLN A 30 -4.11 8.54 -10.91
C GLN A 30 -3.04 7.74 -11.67
N LYS A 31 -3.42 6.69 -12.40
CA LYS A 31 -2.53 5.80 -13.17
C LYS A 31 -1.51 5.03 -12.31
N GLY A 32 -1.87 4.72 -11.06
CA GLY A 32 -1.17 3.74 -10.22
C GLY A 32 -2.14 2.68 -9.69
N ASP A 33 -1.77 1.97 -8.63
CA ASP A 33 -2.69 1.15 -7.82
C ASP A 33 -2.33 1.35 -6.34
N LEU A 34 -2.97 0.65 -5.40
CA LEU A 34 -2.57 0.65 -3.99
C LEU A 34 -1.19 0.01 -3.80
N LEU A 35 -0.48 0.44 -2.75
CA LEU A 35 0.85 -0.04 -2.39
C LEU A 35 0.95 -1.57 -2.33
N SER A 36 1.80 -2.14 -3.17
CA SER A 36 2.44 -3.45 -2.95
C SER A 36 3.72 -3.28 -2.11
N ILE A 37 4.09 -4.28 -1.33
CA ILE A 37 5.43 -4.35 -0.74
C ILE A 37 6.06 -5.69 -1.12
N THR A 38 7.14 -5.64 -1.87
CA THR A 38 7.83 -6.80 -2.45
C THR A 38 9.24 -6.99 -1.93
N GLU A 39 9.81 -5.99 -1.24
CA GLU A 39 11.18 -6.00 -0.71
C GLU A 39 11.30 -5.43 0.72
N PRO A 40 12.32 -5.84 1.51
CA PRO A 40 12.55 -5.30 2.85
C PRO A 40 12.91 -3.80 2.89
N PHE A 41 13.61 -3.29 1.87
CA PHE A 41 13.99 -1.86 1.82
C PHE A 41 12.79 -0.96 1.52
N GLU A 42 11.86 -1.43 0.69
CA GLU A 42 10.58 -0.78 0.38
C GLU A 42 9.75 -0.65 1.66
N GLN A 43 9.63 -1.72 2.46
CA GLN A 43 9.02 -1.68 3.79
C GLN A 43 9.68 -0.63 4.71
N ALA A 44 11.01 -0.60 4.79
CA ALA A 44 11.73 0.36 5.62
C ALA A 44 11.51 1.82 5.16
N PHE A 45 11.49 2.06 3.84
CA PHE A 45 11.18 3.37 3.27
C PHE A 45 9.76 3.82 3.63
N ILE A 46 8.75 2.97 3.39
CA ILE A 46 7.34 3.27 3.70
C ILE A 46 7.16 3.51 5.20
N GLN A 47 7.74 2.67 6.07
CA GLN A 47 7.70 2.86 7.53
C GLN A 47 8.31 4.21 7.94
N SER A 48 9.43 4.63 7.34
CA SER A 48 10.05 5.94 7.62
C SER A 48 9.14 7.12 7.27
N LYS A 49 8.26 6.97 6.25
CA LYS A 49 7.28 8.00 5.89
C LYS A 49 6.08 7.98 6.82
N VAL A 50 5.56 6.79 7.16
CA VAL A 50 4.44 6.61 8.09
C VAL A 50 4.74 7.22 9.47
N GLN A 51 5.99 7.13 9.95
CA GLN A 51 6.42 7.73 11.23
C GLN A 51 6.36 9.28 11.27
N LEU A 52 6.30 9.96 10.11
CA LEU A 52 6.25 11.43 10.04
C LEU A 52 4.83 12.00 10.07
N ILE A 53 3.81 11.14 10.10
CA ILE A 53 2.40 11.51 9.97
C ILE A 53 1.72 11.34 11.35
N PRO A 54 0.69 12.13 11.72
CA PRO A 54 0.07 12.06 13.05
C PRO A 54 -0.33 10.65 13.52
N THR A 55 -0.20 10.43 14.82
CA THR A 55 -0.46 9.14 15.47
C THR A 55 -1.94 8.75 15.39
N GLY A 56 -2.20 7.43 15.22
CA GLY A 56 -3.55 6.85 15.34
C GLY A 56 -4.40 6.75 14.06
N VAL A 57 -3.80 6.74 12.87
CA VAL A 57 -4.55 6.83 11.58
C VAL A 57 -4.47 5.54 10.73
N SER A 58 -5.41 5.38 9.78
CA SER A 58 -5.67 4.18 8.95
C SER A 58 -5.23 4.32 7.47
N VAL A 59 -5.17 3.22 6.73
CA VAL A 59 -4.61 3.05 5.35
C VAL A 59 -5.61 2.38 4.42
N TRP A 60 -5.19 2.17 3.15
CA TRP A 60 -5.25 0.87 2.47
C TRP A 60 -3.93 0.53 1.72
N MET A 61 -3.46 -0.73 1.82
CA MET A 61 -2.46 -1.31 0.91
C MET A 61 -3.16 -2.24 -0.09
N GLY A 62 -2.49 -2.61 -1.18
CA GLY A 62 -3.06 -3.42 -2.26
C GLY A 62 -3.26 -4.90 -1.93
N GLY A 63 -2.93 -5.35 -0.71
CA GLY A 63 -3.03 -6.76 -0.33
C GLY A 63 -4.48 -7.17 -0.07
N HIS A 64 -4.95 -8.20 -0.77
CA HIS A 64 -6.28 -8.80 -0.58
C HIS A 64 -6.24 -10.34 -0.71
N ASP A 65 -7.27 -11.01 -0.18
CA ASP A 65 -7.50 -12.45 -0.25
C ASP A 65 -8.85 -12.80 -0.91
N SER A 66 -9.47 -11.82 -1.58
CA SER A 66 -10.86 -11.90 -2.03
C SER A 66 -11.14 -12.97 -3.10
N ILE A 67 -10.11 -13.45 -3.80
CA ILE A 67 -10.21 -14.54 -4.79
C ILE A 67 -10.05 -15.91 -4.12
N THR A 68 -9.21 -16.03 -3.11
CA THR A 68 -8.97 -17.27 -2.37
C THR A 68 -8.59 -16.93 -0.94
N GLU A 69 -9.39 -17.38 0.02
CA GLU A 69 -9.14 -17.15 1.46
C GLU A 69 -7.78 -17.70 1.87
N GLY A 70 -6.93 -16.86 2.47
CA GLY A 70 -5.52 -17.16 2.76
C GLY A 70 -4.57 -17.11 1.56
N GLY A 71 -5.08 -17.11 0.32
CA GLY A 71 -4.35 -16.91 -0.93
C GLY A 71 -4.17 -15.43 -1.25
N TRP A 72 -3.32 -14.76 -0.47
CA TRP A 72 -3.09 -13.32 -0.60
C TRP A 72 -2.38 -12.93 -1.91
N GLU A 73 -2.84 -11.83 -2.50
CA GLU A 73 -2.28 -11.23 -3.72
C GLU A 73 -2.26 -9.70 -3.62
N TRP A 74 -1.46 -9.06 -4.48
CA TRP A 74 -1.42 -7.59 -4.60
C TRP A 74 -2.26 -7.14 -5.80
N THR A 75 -3.08 -6.09 -5.61
CA THR A 75 -3.97 -5.54 -6.65
C THR A 75 -3.27 -5.12 -7.94
N ASP A 76 -2.00 -4.73 -7.85
CA ASP A 76 -1.15 -4.27 -8.94
C ASP A 76 -0.44 -5.41 -9.71
N GLY A 77 -0.77 -6.67 -9.39
CA GLY A 77 -0.14 -7.86 -9.97
C GLY A 77 1.27 -8.15 -9.46
N SER A 78 1.75 -7.49 -8.41
CA SER A 78 3.06 -7.76 -7.80
C SER A 78 3.17 -9.18 -7.26
N PRO A 79 4.39 -9.79 -7.29
CA PRO A 79 4.61 -11.07 -6.65
C PRO A 79 4.45 -10.95 -5.12
N PHE A 80 3.54 -11.74 -4.55
CA PHE A 80 3.31 -11.79 -3.10
C PHE A 80 4.40 -12.60 -2.38
N ARG A 81 5.63 -12.08 -2.40
CA ARG A 81 6.86 -12.76 -1.94
C ARG A 81 7.45 -12.22 -0.64
N TYR A 82 7.00 -11.04 -0.21
CA TYR A 82 7.45 -10.38 1.00
C TYR A 82 6.24 -9.96 1.81
N ILE A 83 6.24 -10.29 3.10
CA ILE A 83 5.26 -9.76 4.03
C ILE A 83 5.83 -9.65 5.43
N HIS A 84 5.52 -8.53 6.09
CA HIS A 84 5.90 -8.27 7.47
C HIS A 84 4.63 -7.95 8.24
N TRP A 85 4.00 -8.98 8.78
CA TRP A 85 2.81 -8.85 9.62
C TRP A 85 3.18 -8.13 10.93
N ASN A 86 2.41 -7.10 11.29
CA ASN A 86 2.43 -6.60 12.67
C ASN A 86 2.04 -7.73 13.62
N ALA A 87 2.66 -7.80 14.80
CA ALA A 87 2.37 -8.83 15.80
C ALA A 87 0.85 -8.93 16.08
N GLY A 88 0.29 -10.12 15.91
CA GLY A 88 -1.14 -10.39 16.02
C GLY A 88 -1.93 -10.27 14.70
N ASN A 89 -1.46 -9.58 13.67
CA ASN A 89 -2.17 -9.42 12.39
C ASN A 89 -1.78 -10.47 11.33
N SER A 90 -1.26 -11.65 11.71
CA SER A 90 -1.04 -12.72 10.73
C SER A 90 -2.38 -13.31 10.23
N PRO A 91 -2.44 -13.91 9.02
CA PRO A 91 -3.66 -14.49 8.49
C PRO A 91 -4.25 -15.55 9.42
N ASP A 92 -3.35 -16.29 10.07
CA ASP A 92 -3.67 -17.40 10.97
C ASP A 92 -4.19 -16.94 12.34
N ALA A 93 -3.86 -15.72 12.77
CA ALA A 93 -4.22 -15.21 14.10
C ALA A 93 -5.64 -14.63 14.16
N PHE A 94 -6.12 -14.04 13.06
CA PHE A 94 -7.49 -13.54 12.92
C PHE A 94 -7.97 -13.77 11.48
N GLY A 95 -8.58 -14.94 11.22
CA GLY A 95 -9.16 -15.37 9.93
C GLY A 95 -10.38 -14.56 9.46
N TYR A 96 -10.25 -13.25 9.47
CA TYR A 96 -11.25 -12.22 9.17
C TYR A 96 -10.63 -10.97 8.52
N LEU A 97 -9.29 -10.86 8.49
CA LEU A 97 -8.58 -9.72 7.90
C LEU A 97 -8.48 -9.87 6.38
N LYS A 98 -9.53 -9.49 5.64
CA LYS A 98 -9.55 -9.52 4.16
C LYS A 98 -8.68 -8.46 3.46
N SER A 99 -7.94 -7.66 4.23
CA SER A 99 -7.08 -6.57 3.74
C SER A 99 -6.02 -6.22 4.78
N ILE A 100 -4.78 -5.98 4.35
CA ILE A 100 -3.67 -5.59 5.24
C ILE A 100 -3.81 -4.11 5.65
N LYS A 101 -3.61 -3.79 6.94
CA LYS A 101 -3.80 -2.46 7.54
C LYS A 101 -2.50 -1.85 8.14
N ILE A 102 -1.77 -1.00 7.40
CA ILE A 102 -0.62 -0.12 7.77
C ILE A 102 -0.46 0.99 6.68
N VAL A 103 0.14 2.17 6.84
CA VAL A 103 -0.38 3.49 7.27
C VAL A 103 -0.88 4.42 6.10
N PHE A 104 -2.07 5.07 6.09
CA PHE A 104 -2.55 6.12 5.08
C PHE A 104 -2.82 5.69 3.60
N ILE A 105 -3.78 6.27 2.83
CA ILE A 105 -3.98 5.88 1.40
C ILE A 105 -2.64 6.02 0.69
N THR A 106 -2.06 4.89 0.28
CA THR A 106 -0.76 4.87 -0.37
C THR A 106 -0.92 4.28 -1.75
N CYS A 107 -0.86 5.15 -2.77
CA CYS A 107 -0.76 4.70 -4.15
C CYS A 107 0.70 4.44 -4.51
N ALA A 108 0.97 3.38 -5.26
CA ALA A 108 2.26 3.06 -5.84
C ALA A 108 2.14 2.88 -7.37
N ARG A 109 3.28 2.81 -8.06
CA ARG A 109 3.39 2.50 -9.51
C ARG A 109 2.76 3.50 -10.50
N ILE A 110 2.94 4.80 -10.28
CA ILE A 110 2.68 5.82 -11.32
C ILE A 110 3.85 5.86 -12.32
N THR A 111 3.95 4.87 -13.21
CA THR A 111 5.10 4.69 -14.12
C THR A 111 4.99 5.51 -15.41
N VAL A 112 5.33 6.81 -15.35
CA VAL A 112 5.68 7.69 -16.50
C VAL A 112 6.38 8.97 -15.98
N GLU A 113 7.62 8.86 -15.50
CA GLU A 113 8.45 9.99 -15.01
C GLU A 113 7.88 10.80 -13.80
N CYS A 114 7.04 10.20 -12.94
CA CYS A 114 6.21 10.90 -11.94
C CYS A 114 5.46 12.15 -12.51
N LEU A 115 5.27 12.22 -13.83
CA LEU A 115 4.60 13.27 -14.62
C LEU A 115 4.81 14.73 -14.15
N PHE A 116 6.06 15.22 -14.14
CA PHE A 116 6.48 16.64 -14.16
C PHE A 116 5.95 17.65 -13.12
N THR A 117 4.92 17.35 -12.33
CA THR A 117 4.20 18.36 -11.53
C THR A 117 3.84 17.89 -10.13
N ILE A 118 4.63 18.31 -9.14
CA ILE A 118 4.04 18.98 -7.98
C ILE A 118 3.95 20.45 -8.39
N THR A 119 2.80 20.87 -8.93
CA THR A 119 2.44 22.28 -9.15
C THR A 119 1.13 22.56 -8.44
#